data_AF-A0A821X5U6-F1
#
_entry.id   AF-A0A821X5U6-F1
#
_cell.length_a   1.000
_cell.length_b   1.000
_cell.length_c   1.000
_cell.angle_alpha   90.00
_cell.angle_beta   90.00
_cell.angle_gamma   90.00
#
_symmetry.space_group_name_H-M   'P 1'
#
loop_
_entity.id
_entity.type
_entity.pdbx_description
1 polymer ?
#
loop_
_entity_poly.entity_id
_entity_poly.type
_entity_poly.pdbx_seq_one_letter_code
_entity_poly.pdbx_strand_id
1 'polypeptide(L)'
;MLFGAWLASIKPPRDSLLIPIIIQLQALMNSKILLKQKDGKIVFYQYYLKNGILGSRVSYNVRIQQAIFDLPACAHFLNVVQYNGYDGCDDCCIKAIGRQIYFPFSEKTEEPKNYQLYLKNSKHNAHRSIQGIKGPTPLSSILQLPNQTPYDLMHLIYHVHVKALLKFWRKMFGKEIFENGSVFLSNVILPHDVKYQFHSLLDFSNWKAKMLRDFFLYVSPSFVVYYLPDDYSAHFLLYYAFVRTLYFFNDNKQLDGVDHLFHLYHKSLSRLYSERSELATVHYHSHLASQVHSHDALCFTSCFSRESYLAYALKLCKGTTHVLNQLVT
;
A
#
# COMPACT_ATOMS: atom_id res chain seq x y z
N MET A 1 7.01 6.38 10.02
CA MET A 1 5.79 7.09 9.58
C MET A 1 6.23 8.34 8.84
N LEU A 2 6.34 8.27 7.51
CA LEU A 2 6.76 9.38 6.66
C LEU A 2 5.51 10.00 6.06
N PHE A 3 5.03 11.06 6.69
CA PHE A 3 3.99 11.90 6.11
C PHE A 3 4.61 12.70 4.96
N GLY A 4 3.91 12.78 3.82
CA GLY A 4 4.17 13.77 2.78
C GLY A 4 2.97 14.70 2.72
N ALA A 5 3.16 15.99 2.92
CA ALA A 5 2.15 17.01 2.64
C ALA A 5 2.67 17.86 1.49
N TRP A 6 1.81 18.09 0.51
CA TRP A 6 2.11 18.94 -0.64
C TRP A 6 1.27 20.22 -0.55
N LEU A 7 1.93 21.37 -0.63
CA LEU A 7 1.31 22.70 -0.54
C LEU A 7 1.75 23.53 -1.76
N ALA A 8 1.15 23.30 -2.93
CA ALA A 8 1.24 24.19 -4.08
C ALA A 8 0.01 24.01 -5.00
N SER A 9 -0.14 24.85 -6.03
CA SER A 9 -1.18 24.74 -7.07
C SER A 9 -0.80 23.81 -8.23
N ILE A 10 0.48 23.40 -8.33
CA ILE A 10 1.02 22.55 -9.42
C ILE A 10 1.71 21.30 -8.85
N LYS A 11 1.25 20.11 -9.25
CA LYS A 11 1.71 18.80 -8.76
C LYS A 11 3.25 18.71 -8.83
N PRO A 12 3.95 18.36 -7.74
CA PRO A 12 5.40 18.47 -7.69
C PRO A 12 6.05 17.26 -8.39
N PRO A 13 7.29 17.39 -8.88
CA PRO A 13 8.04 16.26 -9.42
C PRO A 13 8.23 15.17 -8.35
N ARG A 14 8.29 13.91 -8.80
CA ARG A 14 8.33 12.69 -7.96
C ARG A 14 9.33 12.77 -6.81
N ASP A 15 10.48 13.40 -7.05
CA ASP A 15 11.58 13.48 -6.09
C ASP A 15 11.30 14.45 -4.93
N SER A 16 10.40 15.42 -5.12
CA SER A 16 9.98 16.38 -4.09
C SER A 16 8.93 15.83 -3.12
N LEU A 17 8.23 14.75 -3.49
CA LEU A 17 7.32 13.99 -2.62
C LEU A 17 8.06 13.08 -1.63
N LEU A 18 9.39 12.98 -1.75
CA LEU A 18 10.24 12.07 -0.99
C LEU A 18 10.94 12.71 0.21
N ILE A 19 10.77 14.02 0.41
CA ILE A 19 11.31 14.70 1.58
C ILE A 19 10.37 14.41 2.76
N PRO A 20 10.86 13.86 3.88
CA PRO A 20 10.07 13.68 5.09
C PRO A 20 9.37 14.98 5.47
N ILE A 21 8.09 14.92 5.88
CA ILE A 21 7.47 16.07 6.56
C ILE A 21 8.39 16.57 7.66
N ILE A 22 9.11 15.74 8.40
CA ILE A 22 10.05 16.20 9.45
C ILE A 22 11.21 17.05 8.90
N ILE A 23 11.76 16.74 7.72
CA ILE A 23 12.84 17.52 7.11
C ILE A 23 12.29 18.79 6.45
N GLN A 24 11.11 18.73 5.82
CA GLN A 24 10.37 19.93 5.40
C GLN A 24 10.01 20.81 6.60
N LEU A 25 9.59 20.21 7.72
CA LEU A 25 9.28 20.87 8.97
C LEU A 25 10.52 21.44 9.62
N GLN A 26 11.67 20.76 9.63
CA GLN A 26 12.93 21.30 10.15
C GLN A 26 13.46 22.45 9.28
N ALA A 27 13.38 22.34 7.95
CA ALA A 27 13.68 23.43 7.02
C ALA A 27 12.73 24.63 7.21
N LEU A 28 11.45 24.36 7.47
CA LEU A 28 10.44 25.36 7.82
C LEU A 28 10.61 25.90 9.25
N MET A 29 11.07 25.12 10.21
CA MET A 29 11.30 25.51 11.63
C MET A 29 12.58 26.32 11.81
N ASN A 30 13.55 26.21 10.90
CA ASN A 30 14.67 27.15 10.78
C ASN A 30 14.19 28.56 10.36
N SER A 31 12.98 28.66 9.80
CA SER A 31 12.23 29.92 9.75
C SER A 31 11.28 29.96 10.95
N LYS A 32 11.08 31.12 11.58
CA LYS A 32 10.35 31.28 12.85
C LYS A 32 8.90 30.78 12.75
N ILE A 33 8.68 29.48 12.92
CA ILE A 33 7.38 28.83 12.76
C ILE A 33 6.96 28.08 14.02
N LEU A 34 5.78 28.43 14.55
CA LEU A 34 5.13 27.75 15.68
C LEU A 34 4.09 26.75 15.18
N LEU A 35 4.02 25.56 15.82
CA LEU A 35 3.03 24.51 15.53
C LEU A 35 1.93 24.52 16.61
N LYS A 36 0.66 24.56 16.21
CA LYS A 36 -0.47 24.25 17.10
C LYS A 36 -1.44 23.29 16.42
N GLN A 37 -1.80 22.22 17.12
CA GLN A 37 -2.83 21.28 16.69
C GLN A 37 -4.20 21.77 17.21
N LYS A 38 -5.17 21.94 16.30
CA LYS A 38 -6.56 22.27 16.66
C LYS A 38 -7.51 21.58 15.69
N ASP A 39 -8.45 20.78 16.20
CA ASP A 39 -9.52 20.14 15.41
C ASP A 39 -9.02 19.35 14.17
N GLY A 40 -7.96 18.55 14.31
CA GLY A 40 -7.39 17.76 13.21
C GLY A 40 -6.64 18.56 12.14
N LYS A 41 -6.45 19.86 12.35
CA LYS A 41 -5.63 20.74 11.51
C LYS A 41 -4.31 21.05 12.20
N ILE A 42 -3.24 20.97 11.43
CA ILE A 42 -1.92 21.47 11.85
C ILE A 42 -1.85 22.93 11.38
N VAL A 43 -1.80 23.86 12.32
CA VAL A 43 -1.70 25.30 12.02
C VAL A 43 -0.24 25.73 12.12
N PHE A 44 0.28 26.27 11.03
CA PHE A 44 1.62 26.86 10.93
C PHE A 44 1.51 28.36 11.13
N TYR A 45 2.38 28.94 11.94
CA TYR A 45 2.50 30.40 12.05
C TYR A 45 3.82 30.85 11.48
N GLN A 46 3.84 31.62 10.40
CA GLN A 46 5.08 32.21 9.90
C GLN A 46 5.21 33.66 10.40
N TYR A 47 6.34 33.98 11.02
CA TYR A 47 6.71 35.34 11.41
C TYR A 47 7.82 35.85 10.50
N TYR A 48 7.61 37.02 9.90
CA TYR A 48 8.65 37.72 9.13
C TYR A 48 9.19 38.89 9.94
N LEU A 49 10.51 39.09 9.94
CA LEU A 49 11.10 40.32 10.47
C LEU A 49 11.24 41.32 9.32
N LYS A 50 10.65 42.51 9.46
CA LYS A 50 10.94 43.65 8.58
C LYS A 50 11.48 44.77 9.46
N ASN A 51 12.73 45.17 9.24
CA ASN A 51 13.42 46.23 10.00
C ASN A 51 13.43 46.01 11.53
N GLY A 52 13.66 44.78 11.99
CA GLY A 52 13.69 44.47 13.43
C GLY A 52 12.32 44.38 14.11
N ILE A 53 11.23 44.67 13.39
CA ILE A 53 9.84 44.55 13.86
C ILE A 53 9.27 43.22 13.36
N LEU A 54 8.62 42.48 14.26
CA LEU A 54 7.90 41.24 13.94
C LEU A 54 6.65 41.59 13.10
N GLY A 55 6.71 41.34 11.80
CA GLY A 55 5.60 41.53 10.86
C GLY A 55 4.53 40.43 10.96
N SER A 56 3.36 40.74 10.38
CA SER A 56 2.08 40.02 10.46
C SER A 56 2.16 38.48 10.43
N ARG A 57 1.36 37.86 11.31
CA ARG A 57 1.18 36.40 11.46
C ARG A 57 0.37 35.84 10.28
N VAL A 58 1.00 35.04 9.43
CA VAL A 58 0.30 34.25 8.40
C VAL A 58 0.07 32.84 8.95
N SER A 59 -1.17 32.36 8.90
CA SER A 59 -1.54 31.02 9.34
C SER A 59 -1.85 30.08 8.18
N TYR A 60 -1.17 28.94 8.09
CA TYR A 60 -1.51 27.88 7.13
C TYR A 60 -2.21 26.73 7.84
N ASN A 61 -3.32 26.27 7.27
CA ASN A 61 -4.00 25.06 7.73
C ASN A 61 -3.53 23.89 6.88
N VAL A 62 -2.86 22.92 7.50
CA VAL A 62 -2.44 21.68 6.84
C VAL A 62 -3.27 20.53 7.37
N ARG A 63 -3.71 19.69 6.43
CA ARG A 63 -4.42 18.45 6.70
C ARG A 63 -3.60 17.29 6.15
N ILE A 64 -3.46 16.23 6.94
CA ILE A 64 -2.83 15.00 6.48
C ILE A 64 -3.79 14.30 5.53
N GLN A 65 -3.34 14.00 4.31
CA GLN A 65 -4.19 13.37 3.30
C GLN A 65 -4.32 11.85 3.51
N GLN A 66 -3.20 11.18 3.76
CA GLN A 66 -3.16 9.73 3.93
C GLN A 66 -1.97 9.29 4.79
N ALA A 67 -2.11 8.13 5.45
CA ALA A 67 -1.01 7.44 6.11
C ALA A 67 -0.98 5.98 5.64
N ILE A 68 0.17 5.56 5.09
CA ILE A 68 0.30 4.27 4.42
C ILE A 68 1.21 3.38 5.25
N PHE A 69 0.76 2.15 5.46
CA PHE A 69 1.39 1.14 6.29
C PHE A 69 1.41 -0.20 5.55
N ASP A 70 2.34 -1.08 5.91
CA ASP A 70 2.11 -2.50 5.69
C ASP A 70 1.00 -3.00 6.64
N LEU A 71 0.40 -4.15 6.35
CA LEU A 71 -0.73 -4.66 7.15
C LEU A 71 -0.39 -4.85 8.65
N PRO A 72 0.79 -5.38 9.03
CA PRO A 72 1.20 -5.43 10.43
C PRO A 72 1.26 -4.06 11.11
N ALA A 73 1.92 -3.05 10.51
CA ALA A 73 2.00 -1.73 11.11
C ALA A 73 0.63 -1.04 11.12
N CYS A 74 -0.22 -1.26 10.11
CA CYS A 74 -1.60 -0.78 10.10
C CYS A 74 -2.35 -1.27 11.35
N ALA A 75 -2.32 -2.58 11.61
CA ALA A 75 -2.98 -3.17 12.77
C ALA A 75 -2.48 -2.58 14.10
N HIS A 76 -1.17 -2.35 14.20
CA HIS A 76 -0.55 -1.76 15.38
C HIS A 76 -0.95 -0.29 15.58
N PHE A 77 -0.75 0.55 14.58
CA PHE A 77 -0.96 2.00 14.69
C PHE A 77 -2.44 2.38 14.75
N LEU A 78 -3.31 1.62 14.09
CA LEU A 78 -4.76 1.86 14.12
C LEU A 78 -5.44 1.16 15.29
N ASN A 79 -4.70 0.42 16.12
CA ASN A 79 -5.26 -0.35 17.23
C ASN A 79 -6.44 -1.24 16.78
N VAL A 80 -6.22 -2.00 15.71
CA VAL A 80 -7.20 -2.95 15.15
C VAL A 80 -6.66 -4.38 15.23
N VAL A 81 -7.55 -5.35 15.04
CA VAL A 81 -7.20 -6.76 14.89
C VAL A 81 -6.31 -6.91 13.66
N GLN A 82 -5.30 -7.77 13.78
CA GLN A 82 -4.36 -8.00 12.69
C GLN A 82 -5.07 -8.71 11.54
N TYR A 83 -4.59 -8.48 10.31
CA TYR A 83 -5.16 -9.03 9.07
C TYR A 83 -5.40 -10.55 9.07
N ASN A 84 -4.71 -11.31 9.93
CA ASN A 84 -4.84 -12.75 10.09
C ASN A 84 -5.80 -13.15 11.24
N GLY A 85 -6.63 -12.23 11.74
CA GLY A 85 -7.68 -12.49 12.73
C GLY A 85 -9.07 -12.60 12.10
N TYR A 86 -10.04 -13.11 12.87
CA TYR A 86 -11.43 -13.31 12.42
C TYR A 86 -12.08 -12.02 11.92
N ASP A 87 -11.87 -10.89 12.61
CA ASP A 87 -12.33 -9.56 12.17
C ASP A 87 -11.14 -8.73 11.64
N GLY A 88 -10.25 -9.35 10.87
CA GLY A 88 -8.95 -8.78 10.50
C GLY A 88 -8.99 -7.68 9.43
N CYS A 89 -10.03 -7.61 8.59
CA CYS A 89 -10.17 -6.54 7.61
C CYS A 89 -10.50 -5.22 8.30
N ASP A 90 -9.77 -4.15 7.99
CA ASP A 90 -9.99 -2.82 8.55
C ASP A 90 -10.96 -1.93 7.74
N ASP A 91 -11.32 -2.33 6.51
CA ASP A 91 -12.20 -1.56 5.61
C ASP A 91 -13.61 -2.14 5.43
N CYS A 92 -13.85 -3.40 5.80
CA CYS A 92 -15.20 -3.99 5.82
C CYS A 92 -15.44 -4.94 7.01
N CYS A 93 -16.70 -5.26 7.25
CA CYS A 93 -17.18 -6.08 8.37
C CYS A 93 -17.15 -7.59 8.11
N ILE A 94 -16.47 -8.05 7.06
CA ILE A 94 -16.35 -9.48 6.76
C ILE A 94 -15.70 -10.24 7.92
N LYS A 95 -16.15 -11.49 8.12
CA LYS A 95 -15.53 -12.42 9.04
C LYS A 95 -14.74 -13.47 8.29
N ALA A 96 -13.47 -13.59 8.65
CA ALA A 96 -12.65 -14.70 8.22
C ALA A 96 -13.15 -16.00 8.85
N ILE A 97 -12.77 -17.13 8.26
CA ILE A 97 -13.16 -18.46 8.73
C ILE A 97 -11.96 -19.41 8.78
N GLY A 98 -12.17 -20.57 9.40
CA GLY A 98 -11.19 -21.65 9.47
C GLY A 98 -10.16 -21.51 10.60
N ARG A 99 -9.51 -22.62 10.92
CA ARG A 99 -8.42 -22.66 11.92
C ARG A 99 -7.15 -21.99 11.40
N GLN A 100 -6.89 -22.12 10.10
CA GLN A 100 -5.99 -21.27 9.36
C GLN A 100 -6.86 -20.19 8.73
N ILE A 101 -6.70 -18.94 9.20
CA ILE A 101 -7.62 -17.84 8.87
C ILE A 101 -7.55 -17.50 7.37
N TYR A 102 -8.71 -17.55 6.69
CA TYR A 102 -8.88 -17.16 5.30
C TYR A 102 -10.23 -16.43 5.08
N PHE A 103 -10.33 -15.70 3.97
CA PHE A 103 -11.48 -14.85 3.64
C PHE A 103 -12.09 -15.36 2.34
N PRO A 104 -13.13 -16.22 2.39
CA PRO A 104 -13.69 -16.83 1.21
C PRO A 104 -14.32 -15.79 0.28
N PHE A 105 -14.29 -16.06 -1.01
CA PHE A 105 -15.09 -15.30 -1.96
C PHE A 105 -16.58 -15.30 -1.56
N SER A 106 -17.20 -14.12 -1.62
CA SER A 106 -18.62 -13.90 -1.34
C SER A 106 -19.22 -13.07 -2.47
N GLU A 107 -20.38 -13.49 -2.97
CA GLU A 107 -21.19 -12.71 -3.92
C GLU A 107 -21.84 -11.50 -3.23
N LYS A 108 -21.89 -11.49 -1.90
CA LYS A 108 -22.48 -10.39 -1.12
C LYS A 108 -21.45 -9.30 -0.91
N THR A 109 -21.85 -8.05 -1.16
CA THR A 109 -21.06 -6.89 -0.76
C THR A 109 -21.05 -6.79 0.76
N GLU A 110 -19.84 -6.71 1.32
CA GLU A 110 -19.63 -6.58 2.75
C GLU A 110 -19.88 -5.15 3.21
N GLU A 111 -20.39 -4.99 4.43
CA GLU A 111 -20.65 -3.66 4.99
C GLU A 111 -19.31 -2.91 5.19
N PRO A 112 -19.13 -1.71 4.61
CA PRO A 112 -17.89 -0.95 4.74
C PRO A 112 -17.75 -0.34 6.13
N LYS A 113 -16.53 -0.32 6.66
CA LYS A 113 -16.18 0.36 7.91
C LYS A 113 -15.89 1.82 7.61
N ASN A 114 -16.90 2.66 7.74
CA ASN A 114 -16.71 4.10 7.58
C ASN A 114 -16.20 4.78 8.87
N TYR A 115 -15.83 6.05 8.75
CA TYR A 115 -15.38 6.89 9.87
C TYR A 115 -16.33 6.90 11.07
N GLN A 116 -17.65 6.92 10.85
CA GLN A 116 -18.62 6.96 11.95
C GLN A 116 -18.63 5.65 12.73
N LEU A 117 -18.58 4.52 12.03
CA LEU A 117 -18.48 3.19 12.64
C LEU A 117 -17.17 3.06 13.42
N TYR A 118 -16.06 3.52 12.83
CA TYR A 118 -14.77 3.52 13.51
C TYR A 118 -14.81 4.32 14.81
N LEU A 119 -15.31 5.56 14.77
CA LEU A 119 -15.46 6.42 15.96
C LEU A 119 -16.38 5.82 17.03
N LYS A 120 -17.50 5.22 16.61
CA LYS A 120 -18.45 4.59 17.53
C LYS A 120 -17.79 3.43 18.25
N ASN A 121 -17.16 2.54 17.48
CA ASN A 121 -16.56 1.33 18.02
C ASN A 121 -15.28 1.67 18.78
N SER A 122 -14.45 2.63 18.38
CA SER A 122 -13.21 2.97 19.08
C SER A 122 -13.40 3.51 20.51
N LYS A 123 -14.62 3.93 20.89
CA LYS A 123 -14.93 4.45 22.23
C LYS A 123 -15.06 3.37 23.31
N HIS A 124 -15.15 2.09 22.94
CA HIS A 124 -15.11 1.02 23.94
C HIS A 124 -13.71 0.88 24.55
N ASN A 125 -13.65 0.71 25.87
CA ASN A 125 -12.42 0.42 26.61
C ASN A 125 -12.41 -1.03 27.12
N ALA A 126 -13.12 -1.94 26.43
CA ALA A 126 -13.20 -3.34 26.84
C ALA A 126 -11.99 -4.14 26.35
N HIS A 127 -11.63 -5.22 27.04
CA HIS A 127 -10.58 -6.17 26.63
C HIS A 127 -10.92 -6.99 25.35
N ARG A 128 -11.98 -6.64 24.63
CA ARG A 128 -12.46 -7.33 23.43
C ARG A 128 -12.60 -6.32 22.30
N SER A 129 -12.30 -6.73 21.06
CA SER A 129 -12.55 -5.93 19.88
C SER A 129 -14.02 -5.94 19.48
N ILE A 130 -14.51 -4.85 18.89
CA ILE A 130 -15.83 -4.75 18.24
C ILE A 130 -15.60 -4.55 16.74
N GLN A 131 -16.01 -5.52 15.92
CA GLN A 131 -15.79 -5.51 14.46
C GLN A 131 -14.32 -5.22 14.13
N GLY A 132 -13.39 -5.89 14.83
CA GLY A 132 -11.96 -5.73 14.60
C GLY A 132 -11.32 -4.47 15.19
N ILE A 133 -12.06 -3.52 15.74
CA ILE A 133 -11.49 -2.32 16.39
C ILE A 133 -11.24 -2.66 17.86
N LYS A 134 -10.03 -2.45 18.38
CA LYS A 134 -9.67 -2.80 19.77
C LYS A 134 -9.83 -1.64 20.75
N GLY A 135 -9.90 -0.40 20.24
CA GLY A 135 -10.03 0.79 21.08
C GLY A 135 -9.56 2.04 20.35
N PRO A 136 -9.34 3.15 21.08
CA PRO A 136 -8.89 4.40 20.48
C PRO A 136 -7.44 4.31 20.00
N THR A 137 -7.09 5.17 19.05
CA THR A 137 -5.72 5.42 18.59
C THR A 137 -5.45 6.92 18.55
N PRO A 138 -4.24 7.40 18.90
CA PRO A 138 -3.85 8.80 18.71
C PRO A 138 -4.04 9.30 17.28
N LEU A 139 -3.93 8.41 16.28
CA LEU A 139 -4.10 8.76 14.87
C LEU A 139 -5.51 9.23 14.51
N SER A 140 -6.54 8.83 15.27
CA SER A 140 -7.92 9.26 15.05
C SER A 140 -8.12 10.78 15.24
N SER A 141 -7.16 11.45 15.91
CA SER A 141 -7.15 12.91 16.09
C SER A 141 -6.66 13.68 14.86
N ILE A 142 -6.01 13.00 13.91
CA ILE A 142 -5.36 13.60 12.73
C ILE A 142 -5.77 12.95 11.41
N LEU A 143 -6.38 11.76 11.45
CA LEU A 143 -6.83 10.99 10.30
C LEU A 143 -8.28 10.54 10.50
N GLN A 144 -9.04 10.55 9.42
CA GLN A 144 -10.35 9.90 9.34
C GLN A 144 -10.14 8.42 9.02
N LEU A 145 -10.20 7.58 10.05
CA LEU A 145 -9.95 6.14 9.94
C LEU A 145 -11.23 5.37 9.57
N PRO A 146 -11.15 4.31 8.76
CA PRO A 146 -9.97 3.83 8.01
C PRO A 146 -9.78 4.60 6.67
N ASN A 147 -10.68 5.51 6.31
CA ASN A 147 -10.72 6.15 4.99
C ASN A 147 -9.40 6.82 4.55
N GLN A 148 -8.57 7.31 5.48
CA GLN A 148 -7.28 7.96 5.19
C GLN A 148 -6.06 7.03 5.37
N THR A 149 -6.26 5.72 5.37
CA THR A 149 -5.18 4.73 5.48
C THR A 149 -5.21 3.73 4.33
N PRO A 150 -4.83 4.14 3.12
CA PRO A 150 -4.85 3.26 1.97
C PRO A 150 -3.79 2.16 2.07
N TYR A 151 -4.09 1.03 1.44
CA TYR A 151 -3.25 -0.14 1.35
C TYR A 151 -2.04 0.09 0.47
N ASP A 152 -0.88 -0.35 0.98
CA ASP A 152 0.36 -0.34 0.23
C ASP A 152 0.41 -1.46 -0.81
N LEU A 153 0.31 -1.09 -2.09
CA LEU A 153 0.48 -2.03 -3.19
C LEU A 153 1.86 -2.71 -3.24
N MET A 154 2.93 -2.09 -2.70
CA MET A 154 4.26 -2.69 -2.79
C MET A 154 4.29 -4.00 -2.03
N HIS A 155 3.82 -3.98 -0.78
CA HIS A 155 3.68 -5.18 0.02
C HIS A 155 2.53 -6.05 -0.48
N LEU A 156 1.36 -5.48 -0.73
CA LEU A 156 0.13 -6.22 -1.01
C LEU A 156 0.19 -6.98 -2.35
N ILE A 157 0.44 -6.27 -3.45
CA ILE A 157 0.43 -6.81 -4.80
C ILE A 157 1.74 -7.53 -5.08
N TYR A 158 2.87 -6.82 -5.00
CA TYR A 158 4.13 -7.34 -5.54
C TYR A 158 4.82 -8.29 -4.58
N HIS A 159 5.04 -7.87 -3.33
CA HIS A 159 5.81 -8.67 -2.39
C HIS A 159 5.07 -9.92 -1.92
N VAL A 160 3.76 -9.82 -1.68
CA VAL A 160 2.95 -10.95 -1.21
C VAL A 160 2.31 -11.69 -2.38
N HIS A 161 1.42 -11.06 -3.14
CA HIS A 161 0.54 -11.79 -4.06
C HIS A 161 1.27 -12.33 -5.30
N VAL A 162 2.01 -11.50 -6.04
CA VAL A 162 2.80 -11.94 -7.21
C VAL A 162 3.82 -13.00 -6.81
N LYS A 163 4.48 -12.83 -5.67
CA LYS A 163 5.42 -13.82 -5.14
C LYS A 163 4.73 -15.15 -4.77
N ALA A 164 3.49 -15.11 -4.27
CA ALA A 164 2.70 -16.29 -3.98
C ALA A 164 2.31 -17.04 -5.27
N LEU A 165 1.88 -16.31 -6.32
CA LEU A 165 1.57 -16.89 -7.62
C LEU A 165 2.77 -17.62 -8.23
N LEU A 166 3.96 -17.00 -8.21
CA LEU A 166 5.20 -17.66 -8.66
C LEU A 166 5.51 -18.94 -7.86
N LYS A 167 5.26 -18.96 -6.55
CA LYS A 167 5.40 -20.18 -5.74
C LYS A 167 4.40 -21.26 -6.15
N PHE A 168 3.15 -20.90 -6.39
CA PHE A 168 2.13 -21.83 -6.83
C PHE A 168 2.48 -22.42 -8.20
N TRP A 169 2.78 -21.58 -9.19
CA TRP A 169 3.13 -22.02 -10.53
C TRP A 169 4.35 -22.93 -10.55
N ARG A 170 5.41 -22.60 -9.78
CA ARG A 170 6.59 -23.47 -9.66
C ARG A 170 6.24 -24.84 -9.08
N LYS A 171 5.34 -24.87 -8.09
CA LYS A 171 4.90 -26.12 -7.45
C LYS A 171 4.04 -26.96 -8.39
N MET A 172 3.16 -26.32 -9.16
CA MET A 172 2.14 -27.00 -9.97
C MET A 172 2.66 -27.46 -11.33
N PHE A 173 3.51 -26.65 -11.97
CA PHE A 173 3.96 -26.89 -13.34
C PHE A 173 5.43 -27.31 -13.44
N GLY A 174 6.10 -27.43 -12.29
CA GLY A 174 7.47 -27.94 -12.21
C GLY A 174 8.55 -26.92 -12.57
N LYS A 175 9.80 -27.39 -12.51
CA LYS A 175 11.00 -26.57 -12.69
C LYS A 175 11.26 -26.23 -14.16
N GLU A 176 10.88 -27.12 -15.08
CA GLU A 176 11.14 -26.97 -16.52
C GLU A 176 10.50 -25.70 -17.09
N ILE A 177 9.25 -25.41 -16.75
CA ILE A 177 8.58 -24.16 -17.14
C ILE A 177 9.35 -22.93 -16.64
N PHE A 178 9.90 -22.99 -15.42
CA PHE A 178 10.69 -21.89 -14.85
C PHE A 178 12.08 -21.78 -15.48
N GLU A 179 12.69 -22.89 -15.90
CA GLU A 179 13.95 -22.91 -16.64
C GLU A 179 13.77 -22.31 -18.04
N ASN A 180 12.76 -22.76 -18.79
CA ASN A 180 12.42 -22.20 -20.10
C ASN A 180 12.02 -20.72 -20.00
N GLY A 181 11.22 -20.37 -18.99
CA GLY A 181 10.90 -18.98 -18.69
C GLY A 181 12.13 -18.14 -18.31
N SER A 182 13.15 -18.72 -17.66
CA SER A 182 14.40 -18.01 -17.35
C SER A 182 15.15 -17.59 -18.61
N VAL A 183 15.15 -18.45 -19.63
CA VAL A 183 15.73 -18.13 -20.95
C VAL A 183 14.97 -16.96 -21.59
N PHE A 184 13.63 -16.98 -21.54
CA PHE A 184 12.83 -15.84 -21.99
C PHE A 184 13.13 -14.56 -21.21
N LEU A 185 13.15 -14.61 -19.88
CA LEU A 185 13.43 -13.46 -19.02
C LEU A 185 14.78 -12.81 -19.30
N SER A 186 15.81 -13.63 -19.56
CA SER A 186 17.15 -13.15 -19.90
C SER A 186 17.17 -12.36 -21.20
N ASN A 187 16.20 -12.54 -22.09
CA ASN A 187 16.12 -11.82 -23.36
C ASN A 187 15.14 -10.63 -23.32
N VAL A 188 14.46 -10.39 -22.18
CA VAL A 188 13.53 -9.27 -22.08
C VAL A 188 14.28 -7.94 -22.01
N ILE A 189 13.95 -7.06 -22.95
CA ILE A 189 14.41 -5.67 -22.94
C ILE A 189 13.49 -4.87 -22.01
N LEU A 190 14.05 -4.35 -20.92
CA LEU A 190 13.34 -3.51 -19.96
C LEU A 190 13.46 -2.03 -20.34
N PRO A 191 12.57 -1.17 -19.82
CA PRO A 191 12.72 0.28 -19.94
C PRO A 191 14.10 0.78 -19.48
N HIS A 192 14.60 1.84 -20.12
CA HIS A 192 15.97 2.37 -19.94
C HIS A 192 16.32 2.79 -18.50
N ASP A 193 15.33 3.08 -17.67
CA ASP A 193 15.46 3.44 -16.26
C ASP A 193 15.67 2.22 -15.34
N VAL A 194 15.49 0.99 -15.86
CA VAL A 194 15.75 -0.25 -15.14
C VAL A 194 17.20 -0.67 -15.29
N LYS A 195 17.98 -0.49 -14.21
CA LYS A 195 19.43 -0.76 -14.16
C LYS A 195 19.81 -2.22 -13.87
N TYR A 196 18.92 -3.17 -14.11
CA TYR A 196 19.20 -4.60 -13.92
C TYR A 196 18.49 -5.43 -15.00
N GLN A 197 18.95 -6.66 -15.17
CA GLN A 197 18.34 -7.65 -16.03
C GLN A 197 17.69 -8.74 -15.18
N PHE A 198 16.62 -9.36 -15.70
CA PHE A 198 16.11 -10.60 -15.13
C PHE A 198 17.02 -11.75 -15.58
N HIS A 199 17.55 -12.52 -14.62
CA HIS A 199 18.50 -13.59 -14.93
C HIS A 199 17.85 -14.97 -14.88
N SER A 200 17.09 -15.25 -13.83
CA SER A 200 16.40 -16.52 -13.69
C SER A 200 15.05 -16.32 -13.04
N LEU A 201 14.06 -17.10 -13.44
CA LEU A 201 12.83 -17.24 -12.65
C LEU A 201 13.05 -18.14 -11.45
N LEU A 202 14.09 -18.98 -11.40
CA LEU A 202 14.30 -19.92 -10.30
C LEU A 202 14.69 -19.24 -8.98
N ASP A 203 15.27 -18.04 -9.06
CA ASP A 203 15.73 -17.23 -7.93
C ASP A 203 14.69 -16.21 -7.44
N PHE A 204 13.45 -16.26 -7.94
CA PHE A 204 12.39 -15.30 -7.64
C PHE A 204 12.13 -15.11 -6.14
N SER A 205 12.45 -16.11 -5.32
CA SER A 205 12.40 -16.04 -3.85
C SER A 205 13.25 -14.89 -3.28
N ASN A 206 14.34 -14.53 -3.95
CA ASN A 206 15.27 -13.47 -3.56
C ASN A 206 14.96 -12.11 -4.19
N TRP A 207 13.98 -12.06 -5.11
CA TRP A 207 13.62 -10.81 -5.77
C TRP A 207 13.07 -9.79 -4.77
N LYS A 208 13.60 -8.57 -4.86
CA LYS A 208 13.07 -7.41 -4.14
C LYS A 208 11.72 -7.01 -4.73
N ALA A 209 10.93 -6.25 -3.96
CA ALA A 209 9.62 -5.78 -4.40
C ALA A 209 9.68 -5.03 -5.75
N LYS A 210 10.76 -4.29 -6.04
CA LYS A 210 10.94 -3.59 -7.32
C LYS A 210 11.02 -4.56 -8.50
N MET A 211 11.76 -5.66 -8.34
CA MET A 211 11.87 -6.70 -9.37
C MET A 211 10.53 -7.39 -9.59
N LEU A 212 9.79 -7.68 -8.51
CA LEU A 212 8.44 -8.26 -8.59
C LEU A 212 7.46 -7.31 -9.30
N ARG A 213 7.53 -6.01 -9.03
CA ARG A 213 6.76 -4.99 -9.77
C ARG A 213 7.11 -4.99 -11.25
N ASP A 214 8.38 -4.90 -11.59
CA ASP A 214 8.81 -4.79 -12.99
C ASP A 214 8.51 -6.09 -13.76
N PHE A 215 8.62 -7.25 -13.11
CA PHE A 215 8.15 -8.53 -13.64
C PHE A 215 6.65 -8.47 -13.91
N PHE A 216 5.85 -8.08 -12.91
CA PHE A 216 4.41 -7.97 -13.06
C PHE A 216 4.03 -7.06 -14.22
N LEU A 217 4.56 -5.84 -14.28
CA LEU A 217 4.15 -4.84 -15.26
C LEU A 217 4.60 -5.15 -16.69
N TYR A 218 5.84 -5.62 -16.87
CA TYR A 218 6.48 -5.68 -18.19
C TYR A 218 6.70 -7.09 -18.73
N VAL A 219 6.84 -8.09 -17.86
CA VAL A 219 7.24 -9.45 -18.26
C VAL A 219 6.08 -10.42 -18.18
N SER A 220 5.29 -10.32 -17.12
CA SER A 220 4.35 -11.36 -16.71
C SER A 220 3.26 -11.67 -17.74
N PRO A 221 2.66 -10.71 -18.49
CA PRO A 221 1.61 -11.05 -19.47
C PRO A 221 2.13 -11.98 -20.56
N SER A 222 3.30 -11.68 -21.13
CA SER A 222 3.94 -12.54 -22.13
C SER A 222 4.33 -13.88 -21.52
N PHE A 223 4.95 -13.86 -20.33
CA PHE A 223 5.35 -15.09 -19.65
C PHE A 223 4.16 -16.03 -19.42
N VAL A 224 3.03 -15.55 -18.89
CA VAL A 224 1.91 -16.44 -18.61
C VAL A 224 1.32 -17.02 -19.90
N VAL A 225 1.15 -16.20 -20.95
CA VAL A 225 0.57 -16.64 -22.23
C VAL A 225 1.41 -17.72 -22.91
N TYR A 226 2.75 -17.63 -22.84
CA TYR A 226 3.62 -18.60 -23.51
C TYR A 226 3.91 -19.86 -22.70
N TYR A 227 3.86 -19.78 -21.36
CA TYR A 227 4.43 -20.82 -20.51
C TYR A 227 3.45 -21.45 -19.51
N LEU A 228 2.29 -20.85 -19.25
CA LEU A 228 1.29 -21.41 -18.35
C LEU A 228 0.08 -21.96 -19.11
N PRO A 229 -0.65 -22.95 -18.57
CA PRO A 229 -1.88 -23.42 -19.17
C PRO A 229 -2.96 -22.32 -19.26
N ASP A 230 -3.78 -22.38 -20.30
CA ASP A 230 -4.74 -21.33 -20.67
C ASP A 230 -5.62 -20.85 -19.51
N ASP A 231 -6.13 -21.75 -18.67
CA ASP A 231 -6.95 -21.41 -17.50
C ASP A 231 -6.22 -20.48 -16.51
N TYR A 232 -4.92 -20.72 -16.28
CA TYR A 232 -4.10 -19.94 -15.35
C TYR A 232 -3.65 -18.63 -15.99
N SER A 233 -3.39 -18.66 -17.29
CA SER A 233 -3.07 -17.47 -18.09
C SER A 233 -4.24 -16.51 -18.12
N ALA A 234 -5.44 -16.98 -18.48
CA ALA A 234 -6.66 -16.18 -18.46
C ALA A 234 -6.96 -15.64 -17.06
N HIS A 235 -6.82 -16.48 -16.03
CA HIS A 235 -6.97 -16.07 -14.64
C HIS A 235 -6.01 -14.94 -14.26
N PHE A 236 -4.72 -15.10 -14.53
CA PHE A 236 -3.74 -14.06 -14.25
C PHE A 236 -4.01 -12.78 -15.04
N LEU A 237 -4.43 -12.88 -16.30
CA LEU A 237 -4.72 -11.73 -17.14
C LEU A 237 -5.91 -10.90 -16.64
N LEU A 238 -6.92 -11.51 -16.00
CA LEU A 238 -7.98 -10.78 -15.29
C LEU A 238 -7.40 -9.89 -14.18
N TYR A 239 -6.52 -10.46 -13.35
CA TYR A 239 -5.87 -9.72 -12.28
C TYR A 239 -4.89 -8.67 -12.79
N TYR A 240 -4.14 -9.00 -13.85
CA TYR A 240 -3.25 -8.06 -14.52
C TYR A 240 -4.01 -6.86 -15.05
N ALA A 241 -5.12 -7.08 -15.75
CA ALA A 241 -5.96 -6.03 -16.28
C ALA A 241 -6.55 -5.16 -15.16
N PHE A 242 -7.02 -5.78 -14.07
CA PHE A 242 -7.50 -5.08 -12.87
C PHE A 242 -6.42 -4.12 -12.32
N VAL A 243 -5.25 -4.64 -11.93
CA VAL A 243 -4.19 -3.83 -11.32
C VAL A 243 -3.63 -2.79 -12.30
N ARG A 244 -3.43 -3.15 -13.57
CA ARG A 244 -2.89 -2.24 -14.58
C ARG A 244 -3.83 -1.05 -14.79
N THR A 245 -5.14 -1.30 -14.84
CA THR A 245 -6.14 -0.24 -15.00
C THR A 245 -6.12 0.70 -13.79
N LEU A 246 -6.12 0.16 -12.58
CA LEU A 246 -6.00 0.95 -11.34
C LEU A 246 -4.68 1.74 -11.20
N TYR A 247 -3.64 1.36 -11.95
CA TYR A 247 -2.33 2.04 -11.92
C TYR A 247 -2.19 3.12 -13.00
N PHE A 248 -2.75 2.90 -14.20
CA PHE A 248 -2.47 3.72 -15.40
C PHE A 248 -3.72 4.34 -16.05
N PHE A 249 -4.87 4.33 -15.39
CA PHE A 249 -6.05 5.03 -15.94
C PHE A 249 -5.74 6.52 -16.17
N ASN A 250 -6.28 7.04 -17.27
CA ASN A 250 -6.20 8.45 -17.64
C ASN A 250 -7.58 9.13 -17.57
N ASP A 251 -8.66 8.35 -17.66
CA ASP A 251 -10.05 8.79 -17.52
C ASP A 251 -10.75 7.90 -16.49
N ASN A 252 -11.54 8.50 -15.61
CA ASN A 252 -12.34 7.78 -14.62
C ASN A 252 -13.32 6.79 -15.26
N LYS A 253 -13.74 7.01 -16.51
CA LYS A 253 -14.56 6.03 -17.26
C LYS A 253 -13.86 4.68 -17.43
N GLN A 254 -12.53 4.64 -17.41
CA GLN A 254 -11.78 3.39 -17.48
C GLN A 254 -11.88 2.58 -16.18
N LEU A 255 -12.29 3.22 -15.07
CA LEU A 255 -12.52 2.56 -13.79
C LEU A 255 -13.90 1.91 -13.72
N ASP A 256 -14.84 2.30 -14.61
CA ASP A 256 -16.19 1.76 -14.64
C ASP A 256 -16.15 0.24 -14.87
N GLY A 257 -16.64 -0.52 -13.89
CA GLY A 257 -16.70 -1.98 -13.96
C GLY A 257 -15.37 -2.71 -13.74
N VAL A 258 -14.28 -2.01 -13.39
CA VAL A 258 -12.97 -2.65 -13.13
C VAL A 258 -13.03 -3.67 -12.01
N ASP A 259 -13.88 -3.45 -10.99
CA ASP A 259 -14.12 -4.42 -9.93
C ASP A 259 -14.61 -5.78 -10.42
N HIS A 260 -15.29 -5.82 -11.58
CA HIS A 260 -15.75 -7.08 -12.17
C HIS A 260 -14.57 -7.98 -12.57
N LEU A 261 -13.44 -7.40 -13.01
CA LEU A 261 -12.24 -8.16 -13.33
C LEU A 261 -11.68 -8.87 -12.10
N PHE A 262 -11.60 -8.16 -10.97
CA PHE A 262 -11.14 -8.74 -9.72
C PHE A 262 -12.15 -9.73 -9.14
N HIS A 263 -13.44 -9.47 -9.30
CA HIS A 263 -14.49 -10.39 -8.89
C HIS A 263 -14.37 -11.75 -9.60
N LEU A 264 -14.21 -11.76 -10.94
CA LEU A 264 -13.99 -12.99 -11.71
C LEU A 264 -12.69 -13.71 -11.30
N TYR A 265 -11.63 -12.94 -11.05
CA TYR A 265 -10.37 -13.46 -10.53
C TYR A 265 -10.54 -14.16 -9.17
N HIS A 266 -11.16 -13.48 -8.21
CA HIS A 266 -11.35 -13.98 -6.84
C HIS A 266 -12.25 -15.22 -6.83
N LYS A 267 -13.35 -15.19 -7.57
CA LYS A 267 -14.31 -16.31 -7.69
C LYS A 267 -13.68 -17.62 -8.16
N SER A 268 -12.66 -17.54 -8.99
CA SER A 268 -12.00 -18.72 -9.58
C SER A 268 -10.68 -19.09 -8.88
N LEU A 269 -10.23 -18.31 -7.90
CA LEU A 269 -8.94 -18.47 -7.25
C LEU A 269 -8.83 -19.80 -6.50
N SER A 270 -9.79 -20.11 -5.62
CA SER A 270 -9.77 -21.34 -4.81
C SER A 270 -9.87 -22.61 -5.67
N ARG A 271 -10.63 -22.56 -6.77
CA ARG A 271 -10.72 -23.65 -7.75
C ARG A 271 -9.38 -23.95 -8.43
N LEU A 272 -8.59 -22.93 -8.74
CA LEU A 272 -7.31 -23.09 -9.43
C LEU A 272 -6.14 -23.37 -8.48
N TYR A 273 -6.12 -22.79 -7.29
CA TYR A 273 -4.95 -22.80 -6.39
C TYR A 273 -5.19 -23.47 -5.02
N SER A 274 -6.39 -23.99 -4.76
CA SER A 274 -6.94 -24.46 -3.47
C SER A 274 -7.53 -23.37 -2.57
N GLU A 275 -8.43 -23.75 -1.65
CA GLU A 275 -9.03 -22.85 -0.63
C GLU A 275 -7.99 -22.05 0.16
N ARG A 276 -6.79 -22.61 0.38
CA ARG A 276 -5.70 -21.93 1.11
C ARG A 276 -5.10 -20.74 0.35
N SER A 277 -5.50 -20.52 -0.90
CA SER A 277 -5.09 -19.36 -1.70
C SER A 277 -5.88 -18.08 -1.37
N GLU A 278 -7.05 -18.18 -0.73
CA GLU A 278 -7.91 -17.06 -0.32
C GLU A 278 -7.37 -16.36 0.96
N LEU A 279 -6.11 -15.99 0.92
CA LEU A 279 -5.44 -15.30 2.02
C LEU A 279 -6.08 -13.93 2.27
N ALA A 280 -5.93 -13.42 3.50
CA ALA A 280 -6.35 -12.06 3.86
C ALA A 280 -5.90 -11.01 2.83
N THR A 281 -4.67 -11.13 2.33
CA THR A 281 -4.15 -10.21 1.31
C THR A 281 -4.97 -10.23 0.03
N VAL A 282 -5.50 -11.36 -0.42
CA VAL A 282 -6.41 -11.42 -1.58
C VAL A 282 -7.68 -10.64 -1.29
N HIS A 283 -8.28 -10.80 -0.11
CA HIS A 283 -9.45 -10.02 0.27
C HIS A 283 -9.17 -8.51 0.23
N TYR A 284 -8.03 -8.03 0.71
CA TYR A 284 -7.66 -6.61 0.59
C TYR A 284 -7.62 -6.07 -0.84
N HIS A 285 -7.44 -6.92 -1.86
CA HIS A 285 -7.49 -6.46 -3.25
C HIS A 285 -8.91 -6.06 -3.68
N SER A 286 -9.96 -6.56 -3.03
CA SER A 286 -11.35 -6.15 -3.32
C SER A 286 -11.63 -4.69 -2.99
N HIS A 287 -10.78 -4.08 -2.16
CA HIS A 287 -10.92 -2.68 -1.72
C HIS A 287 -10.06 -1.73 -2.57
N LEU A 288 -9.32 -2.23 -3.57
CA LEU A 288 -8.39 -1.39 -4.32
C LEU A 288 -9.08 -0.41 -5.28
N ALA A 289 -10.22 -0.75 -5.87
CA ALA A 289 -10.93 0.20 -6.72
C ALA A 289 -11.56 1.34 -5.90
N SER A 290 -12.24 1.01 -4.80
CA SER A 290 -12.78 2.02 -3.86
C SER A 290 -11.67 2.91 -3.29
N GLN A 291 -10.50 2.33 -3.01
CA GLN A 291 -9.30 3.07 -2.65
C GLN A 291 -8.85 4.03 -3.76
N VAL A 292 -8.78 3.59 -5.01
CA VAL A 292 -8.38 4.44 -6.15
C VAL A 292 -9.35 5.61 -6.35
N HIS A 293 -10.65 5.37 -6.17
CA HIS A 293 -11.63 6.47 -6.18
C HIS A 293 -11.39 7.50 -5.07
N SER A 294 -10.83 7.10 -3.94
CA SER A 294 -10.60 7.96 -2.78
C SER A 294 -9.20 8.61 -2.75
N HIS A 295 -8.19 7.94 -3.31
CA HIS A 295 -6.77 8.26 -3.14
C HIS A 295 -6.00 8.41 -4.45
N ASP A 296 -6.68 8.38 -5.60
CA ASP A 296 -6.09 8.41 -6.93
C ASP A 296 -5.31 7.09 -7.23
N ALA A 297 -4.62 7.03 -8.36
CA ALA A 297 -3.95 5.84 -8.87
C ALA A 297 -3.06 5.14 -7.84
N LEU A 298 -2.98 3.81 -7.96
CA LEU A 298 -2.20 2.97 -7.05
C LEU A 298 -0.74 3.42 -6.95
N CYS A 299 -0.17 4.04 -7.99
CA CYS A 299 1.20 4.57 -7.92
C CYS A 299 1.43 5.57 -6.76
N PHE A 300 0.39 6.24 -6.25
CA PHE A 300 0.45 7.18 -5.13
C PHE A 300 0.35 6.51 -3.75
N THR A 301 -0.13 5.27 -3.67
CA THR A 301 -0.29 4.54 -2.41
C THR A 301 0.88 3.61 -2.08
N SER A 302 2.02 3.72 -2.78
CA SER A 302 3.17 2.80 -2.63
C SER A 302 4.19 3.18 -1.57
N CYS A 303 4.65 2.20 -0.80
CA CYS A 303 5.80 2.33 0.10
C CYS A 303 7.19 2.24 -0.55
N PHE A 304 7.30 2.02 -1.87
CA PHE A 304 8.61 1.93 -2.55
C PHE A 304 9.59 3.04 -2.17
N SER A 305 9.09 4.27 -2.19
CA SER A 305 9.92 5.44 -1.93
C SER A 305 10.19 5.64 -0.44
N ARG A 306 9.23 5.27 0.42
CA ARG A 306 9.39 5.34 1.88
C ARG A 306 10.41 4.31 2.38
N GLU A 307 10.39 3.09 1.87
CA GLU A 307 11.39 2.06 2.17
C GLU A 307 12.78 2.45 1.66
N SER A 308 12.85 3.00 0.45
CA SER A 308 14.13 3.49 -0.11
C SER A 308 14.73 4.60 0.74
N TYR A 309 13.89 5.54 1.18
CA TYR A 309 14.31 6.59 2.10
C TYR A 309 14.69 6.03 3.48
N LEU A 310 13.90 5.13 4.05
CA LEU A 310 14.20 4.52 5.35
C LEU A 310 15.54 3.79 5.30
N ALA A 311 15.81 3.03 4.22
CA ALA A 311 17.09 2.38 4.01
C ALA A 311 18.25 3.38 3.87
N TYR A 312 18.03 4.55 3.27
CA TYR A 312 19.02 5.63 3.24
C TYR A 312 19.25 6.22 4.63
N ALA A 313 18.17 6.58 5.34
CA ALA A 313 18.24 7.18 6.66
C ALA A 313 18.93 6.26 7.68
N LEU A 314 18.67 4.95 7.62
CA LEU A 314 19.33 3.95 8.47
C LEU A 314 20.84 3.86 8.22
N LYS A 315 21.33 4.17 7.02
CA LYS A 315 22.79 4.24 6.74
C LYS A 315 23.46 5.45 7.40
N LEU A 316 22.68 6.49 7.72
CA LEU A 316 23.19 7.67 8.43
C LEU A 316 23.31 7.41 9.93
N CYS A 317 22.59 6.43 10.46
CA CYS A 317 22.71 6.00 11.84
C CYS A 317 23.99 5.16 12.07
N LYS A 318 24.69 5.46 13.15
CA LYS A 318 25.83 4.68 13.64
C LYS A 318 25.33 3.60 14.59
N GLY A 319 25.40 2.35 14.15
CA GLY A 319 25.01 1.19 14.95
C GLY A 319 23.50 0.93 15.01
N THR A 320 23.09 -0.04 15.83
CA THR A 320 21.70 -0.53 15.92
C THR A 320 20.94 0.00 17.13
N THR A 321 21.59 0.76 18.02
CA THR A 321 20.99 1.29 19.25
C THR A 321 20.53 2.73 19.08
N HIS A 322 19.43 3.09 19.73
CA HIS A 322 18.89 4.47 19.74
C HIS A 322 18.68 5.08 18.35
N VAL A 323 18.41 4.25 17.33
CA VAL A 323 18.24 4.67 15.92
C VAL A 323 17.27 5.84 15.77
N LEU A 324 16.15 5.83 16.51
CA LEU A 324 15.19 6.94 16.49
C LEU A 324 15.80 8.26 16.99
N ASN A 325 16.63 8.24 18.02
CA ASN A 325 17.29 9.44 18.53
C ASN A 325 18.30 9.97 17.51
N GLN A 326 19.01 9.06 16.83
CA GLN A 326 19.98 9.40 15.78
C GLN A 326 19.34 9.99 14.52
N LEU A 327 18.06 9.70 14.26
CA LEU A 327 17.31 10.21 13.11
C LEU A 327 16.68 11.61 13.36
N VAL A 328 16.65 12.07 14.61
CA VAL A 328 15.97 13.32 15.01
C VAL A 328 16.97 14.46 15.24
N THR A 329 18.21 14.15 15.59
CA THR A 329 19.37 15.06 15.53
C THR A 329 19.86 15.26 14.12
#